data_AF-A0A6N3B2U9-F1
#
_entry.id   AF-A0A6N3B2U9-F1
#
_cell.length_a   1.000
_cell.length_b   1.000
_cell.length_c   1.000
_cell.angle_alpha   90.00
_cell.angle_beta   90.00
_cell.angle_gamma   90.00
#
_symmetry.space_group_name_H-M   'P 1'
#
loop_
_entity.id
_entity.type
_entity.pdbx_description
1 polymer ?
#
loop_
_entity_poly.entity_id
_entity_poly.type
_entity_poly.pdbx_seq_one_letter_code
_entity_poly.pdbx_strand_id
1 'polypeptide(L)'
;MKRIYLLSLWLLACLVLPMKGQAVSQADLLNAERFEHIDSSADSGRGDGKYLDLSSVKPVTAPNGHRRIEAVIYVSMPAANMIQGLSVQYDYQMNRSLRHLINDHDKSLKQGDKTPYISIWRAKQGNSGITGTVNDGGTYYNNGQNRQQRIYAENLKAMILPAEFGDEKYKLPNLLYQKAYGIAYDDET
;
A
#
# COMPACT_ATOMS: atom_id res chain seq x y z
N MET A 1 43.87 -2.59 21.12
CA MET A 1 43.07 -2.32 19.90
C MET A 1 42.27 -3.55 19.45
N LYS A 2 41.51 -4.22 20.34
CA LYS A 2 40.62 -5.36 19.96
C LYS A 2 39.13 -5.12 20.32
N ARG A 3 38.86 -4.19 21.26
CA ARG A 3 37.50 -3.88 21.73
C ARG A 3 36.72 -2.93 20.81
N ILE A 4 37.41 -2.04 20.10
CA ILE A 4 36.79 -1.07 19.17
C ILE A 4 36.27 -1.79 17.91
N TYR A 5 37.01 -2.78 17.41
CA TYR A 5 36.57 -3.57 16.25
C TYR A 5 35.31 -4.40 16.53
N LEU A 6 35.12 -4.85 17.78
CA LEU A 6 33.93 -5.61 18.19
C LEU A 6 32.69 -4.71 18.25
N LEU A 7 32.84 -3.48 18.76
CA LEU A 7 31.79 -2.46 18.77
C LEU A 7 31.44 -1.98 17.35
N SER A 8 32.43 -1.81 16.46
CA SER A 8 32.16 -1.47 15.06
C SER A 8 31.53 -2.61 14.27
N LEU A 9 31.85 -3.87 14.58
CA LEU A 9 31.20 -5.04 13.96
C LEU A 9 29.73 -5.16 14.37
N TRP A 10 29.42 -4.86 15.64
CA TRP A 10 28.04 -4.82 16.16
C TRP A 10 27.21 -3.68 15.54
N LEU A 11 27.80 -2.49 15.37
CA LEU A 11 27.18 -1.37 14.67
C LEU A 11 26.93 -1.66 13.18
N LEU A 12 27.86 -2.35 12.51
CA LEU A 12 27.66 -2.78 11.13
C LEU A 12 26.54 -3.82 11.01
N ALA A 13 26.42 -4.76 11.95
CA ALA A 13 25.36 -5.78 11.94
C ALA A 13 23.95 -5.19 12.09
N CYS A 14 23.79 -4.04 12.77
CA CYS A 14 22.51 -3.32 12.82
C CYS A 14 22.16 -2.59 11.51
N LEU A 15 23.15 -2.24 10.69
CA LEU A 15 22.94 -1.48 9.45
C LEU A 15 22.50 -2.33 8.25
N VAL A 16 22.59 -3.67 8.37
CA VAL A 16 22.30 -4.61 7.27
C VAL A 16 21.29 -5.69 7.63
N LEU A 17 20.47 -5.50 8.67
CA LEU A 17 19.28 -6.34 8.79
C LEU A 17 18.33 -5.89 7.67
N PRO A 18 18.12 -6.68 6.59
CA PRO A 18 16.88 -6.51 5.85
C PRO A 18 15.79 -6.62 6.91
N MET A 19 14.78 -5.76 6.85
CA MET A 19 13.57 -5.99 7.59
C MET A 19 13.03 -7.33 7.09
N LYS A 20 13.47 -8.42 7.70
CA LYS A 20 12.80 -9.70 7.61
C LYS A 20 11.45 -9.39 8.19
N GLY A 21 10.47 -9.16 7.31
CA GLY A 21 9.08 -9.12 7.72
C GLY A 21 8.86 -10.26 8.69
N GLN A 22 8.09 -10.00 9.74
CA GLN A 22 7.75 -11.05 10.69
C GLN A 22 7.24 -12.24 9.87
N ALA A 23 7.77 -13.45 10.12
CA ALA A 23 7.29 -14.63 9.43
C ALA A 23 5.77 -14.76 9.68
N VAL A 24 4.98 -14.81 8.61
CA VAL A 24 3.51 -14.86 8.67
C VAL A 24 3.05 -16.15 8.04
N SER A 25 2.24 -16.92 8.79
CA SER A 25 1.58 -18.12 8.31
C SER A 25 0.19 -17.82 7.76
N GLN A 26 -0.40 -18.78 7.06
CA GLN A 26 -1.77 -18.66 6.55
C GLN A 26 -2.78 -18.53 7.68
N ALA A 27 -2.55 -19.20 8.82
CA ALA A 27 -3.42 -19.08 9.99
C ALA A 27 -3.34 -17.67 10.60
N ASP A 28 -2.16 -17.05 10.61
CA ASP A 28 -1.99 -15.68 11.11
C ASP A 28 -2.79 -14.68 10.28
N LEU A 29 -2.81 -14.83 8.95
CA LEU A 29 -3.57 -13.95 8.04
C LEU A 29 -5.08 -13.93 8.29
N LEU A 30 -5.62 -14.96 8.96
CA LEU A 30 -7.03 -15.02 9.34
C LEU A 30 -7.34 -14.24 10.63
N ASN A 31 -6.31 -13.73 11.33
CA ASN A 31 -6.52 -12.87 12.50
C ASN A 31 -6.97 -11.47 12.06
N ALA A 32 -8.27 -11.23 12.11
CA ALA A 32 -8.90 -9.96 11.74
C ALA A 32 -8.51 -8.77 12.64
N GLU A 33 -7.94 -9.00 13.83
CA GLU A 33 -7.44 -7.91 14.68
C GLU A 33 -6.15 -7.30 14.14
N ARG A 34 -5.36 -8.09 13.40
CA ARG A 34 -4.08 -7.67 12.83
C ARG A 34 -4.15 -7.49 11.31
N PHE A 35 -4.90 -8.34 10.62
CA PHE A 35 -4.93 -8.38 9.17
C PHE A 35 -6.33 -8.05 8.65
N GLU A 36 -6.39 -7.17 7.66
CA GLU A 36 -7.62 -6.88 6.95
C GLU A 36 -7.57 -7.49 5.55
N HIS A 37 -8.52 -8.36 5.25
CA HIS A 37 -8.68 -8.92 3.92
C HIS A 37 -9.13 -7.82 2.95
N ILE A 38 -8.45 -7.72 1.81
CA ILE A 38 -8.77 -6.77 0.76
C ILE A 38 -9.51 -7.54 -0.33
N ASP A 39 -10.83 -7.43 -0.32
CA ASP A 39 -11.69 -8.14 -1.26
C ASP A 39 -11.31 -7.82 -2.70
N SER A 40 -11.01 -8.88 -3.45
CA SER A 40 -10.65 -8.84 -4.85
C SER A 40 -11.57 -9.74 -5.68
N SER A 41 -11.89 -9.30 -6.89
CA SER A 41 -12.70 -10.06 -7.85
C SER A 41 -12.09 -11.41 -8.25
N ALA A 42 -10.80 -11.61 -7.99
CA ALA A 42 -10.06 -12.83 -8.26
C ALA A 42 -9.97 -13.78 -7.05
N ASP A 43 -10.58 -13.45 -5.92
CA ASP A 43 -10.49 -14.27 -4.71
C ASP A 43 -11.35 -15.53 -4.86
N SER A 44 -10.72 -16.70 -4.75
CA SER A 44 -11.39 -18.00 -4.89
C SER A 44 -12.18 -18.41 -3.64
N GLY A 45 -12.10 -17.63 -2.56
CA GLY A 45 -12.73 -17.93 -1.28
C GLY A 45 -12.08 -19.09 -0.53
N ARG A 46 -10.88 -19.53 -0.94
CA ARG A 46 -10.15 -20.67 -0.36
C ARG A 46 -8.93 -20.23 0.45
N GLY A 47 -8.93 -18.99 0.94
CA GLY A 47 -7.83 -18.38 1.70
C GLY A 47 -6.73 -17.75 0.83
N ASP A 48 -6.93 -17.74 -0.48
CA ASP A 48 -6.23 -16.86 -1.40
C ASP A 48 -6.77 -15.43 -1.29
N GLY A 49 -5.89 -14.46 -1.49
CA GLY A 49 -6.29 -13.05 -1.40
C GLY A 49 -5.16 -12.15 -0.93
N LYS A 50 -5.50 -10.88 -0.75
CA LYS A 50 -4.59 -9.84 -0.27
C LYS A 50 -4.97 -9.45 1.15
N TYR A 51 -3.98 -9.24 2.00
CA TYR A 51 -4.16 -8.95 3.41
C TYR A 51 -3.30 -7.75 3.79
N LEU A 52 -3.90 -6.71 4.36
CA LEU A 52 -3.20 -5.56 4.91
C LEU A 52 -2.81 -5.84 6.36
N ASP A 53 -1.54 -5.71 6.73
CA ASP A 53 -1.13 -5.71 8.14
C ASP A 53 -1.46 -4.34 8.74
N LEU A 54 -2.52 -4.27 9.54
CA LEU A 54 -3.01 -3.04 10.16
C LEU A 54 -1.96 -2.40 11.08
N SER A 55 -1.12 -3.21 11.72
CA SER A 55 -0.06 -2.72 12.62
C SER A 55 1.09 -2.04 11.86
N SER A 56 1.17 -2.27 10.54
CA SER A 56 2.22 -1.71 9.69
C SER A 56 1.86 -0.38 9.04
N VAL A 57 0.57 0.02 9.06
CA VAL A 57 0.09 1.24 8.41
C VAL A 57 0.66 2.45 9.13
N LYS A 58 1.53 3.20 8.44
CA LYS A 58 2.28 4.30 9.04
C LYS A 58 2.36 5.51 8.11
N PRO A 59 1.81 6.67 8.51
CA PRO A 59 2.13 7.95 7.89
C PRO A 59 3.64 8.24 7.94
N VAL A 60 4.21 8.71 6.84
CA VAL A 60 5.62 9.12 6.77
C VAL A 60 5.74 10.51 6.15
N THR A 61 6.91 11.12 6.31
CA THR A 61 7.20 12.45 5.78
C THR A 61 7.01 12.49 4.25
N ALA A 62 6.33 13.53 3.78
CA ALA A 62 6.05 13.76 2.37
C ALA A 62 6.36 15.23 1.99
N PRO A 63 6.61 15.51 0.70
CA PRO A 63 6.68 16.89 0.21
C PRO A 63 5.39 17.69 0.46
N ASN A 64 5.47 19.01 0.42
CA ASN A 64 4.31 19.88 0.55
C ASN A 64 3.23 19.55 -0.50
N GLY A 65 1.98 19.51 -0.07
CA GLY A 65 0.84 19.13 -0.93
C GLY A 65 0.70 17.62 -1.13
N HIS A 66 1.52 16.81 -0.45
CA HIS A 66 1.44 15.36 -0.49
C HIS A 66 1.24 14.78 0.90
N ARG A 67 0.68 13.56 0.95
CA ARG A 67 0.79 12.66 2.09
C ARG A 67 1.38 11.35 1.63
N ARG A 68 2.05 10.65 2.53
CA ARG A 68 2.70 9.38 2.23
C ARG A 68 2.46 8.38 3.34
N ILE A 69 2.21 7.14 2.96
CA ILE A 69 1.91 6.03 3.86
C ILE A 69 2.79 4.86 3.47
N GLU A 70 3.44 4.26 4.45
CA GLU A 70 4.07 2.95 4.33
C GLU A 70 3.17 1.89 4.94
N ALA A 71 3.17 0.69 4.36
CA ALA A 71 2.45 -0.47 4.89
C ALA A 71 3.10 -1.77 4.43
N VAL A 72 2.68 -2.88 5.04
CA VAL A 72 2.98 -4.24 4.63
C VAL A 72 1.71 -4.93 4.16
N ILE A 73 1.78 -5.51 2.96
CA ILE A 73 0.68 -6.25 2.35
C ILE A 73 1.13 -7.68 2.09
N TYR A 74 0.31 -8.64 2.49
CA TYR A 74 0.55 -10.05 2.22
C TYR A 74 -0.36 -10.54 1.09
N VAL A 75 0.22 -11.21 0.10
CA VAL A 75 -0.52 -11.93 -0.95
C VAL A 75 -0.44 -13.41 -0.64
N SER A 76 -1.58 -14.02 -0.32
CA SER A 76 -1.70 -15.45 -0.01
C SER A 76 -2.06 -16.23 -1.26
N MET A 77 -1.29 -17.27 -1.55
CA MET A 77 -1.56 -18.28 -2.59
C MET A 77 -1.44 -19.67 -1.96
N PRO A 78 -2.45 -20.12 -1.20
CA PRO A 78 -2.36 -21.34 -0.40
C PRO A 78 -2.04 -22.59 -1.23
N ALA A 79 -2.63 -22.71 -2.42
CA ALA A 79 -2.40 -23.83 -3.32
C ALA A 79 -0.94 -23.94 -3.81
N ALA A 80 -0.22 -22.81 -3.87
CA ALA A 80 1.19 -22.75 -4.23
C ALA A 80 2.14 -22.89 -3.02
N ASN A 81 1.58 -23.12 -1.82
CA ASN A 81 2.28 -23.08 -0.53
C ASN A 81 3.14 -21.81 -0.42
N MET A 82 2.52 -20.65 -0.70
CA MET A 82 3.23 -19.39 -0.87
C MET A 82 2.45 -18.21 -0.31
N ILE A 83 3.12 -17.42 0.51
CA ILE A 83 2.71 -16.10 0.97
C ILE A 83 3.80 -15.12 0.56
N GLN A 84 3.44 -13.98 -0.01
CA GLN A 84 4.37 -12.91 -0.37
C GLN A 84 4.06 -11.69 0.48
N GLY A 85 4.97 -11.29 1.37
CA GLY A 85 4.86 -10.05 2.13
C GLY A 85 5.58 -8.91 1.41
N LEU A 86 4.91 -7.78 1.23
CA LEU A 86 5.35 -6.65 0.43
C LEU A 86 5.41 -5.40 1.28
N SER A 87 6.58 -4.77 1.38
CA SER A 87 6.65 -3.40 1.89
C SER A 87 6.32 -2.44 0.77
N VAL A 88 5.28 -1.64 0.98
CA VAL A 88 4.77 -0.68 0.01
C VAL A 88 4.80 0.72 0.57
N GLN A 89 4.91 1.69 -0.33
CA GLN A 89 4.74 3.10 -0.01
C GLN A 89 3.78 3.70 -1.04
N TYR A 90 2.73 4.35 -0.56
CA TYR A 90 1.81 5.13 -1.38
C TYR A 90 1.97 6.62 -1.11
N ASP A 91 1.98 7.39 -2.18
CA ASP A 91 2.07 8.84 -2.17
C ASP A 91 0.78 9.42 -2.78
N TYR A 92 0.19 10.37 -2.07
CA TYR A 92 -1.14 10.93 -2.32
C TYR A 92 -1.01 12.43 -2.57
N GLN A 93 -1.49 12.90 -3.72
CA GLN A 93 -1.54 14.31 -4.09
C GLN A 93 -2.78 14.96 -3.49
N MET A 94 -2.63 15.87 -2.53
CA MET A 94 -3.78 16.42 -1.79
C MET A 94 -4.71 17.26 -2.67
N ASN A 95 -4.22 17.79 -3.79
CA ASN A 95 -5.04 18.50 -4.77
C ASN A 95 -5.77 17.59 -5.77
N ARG A 96 -5.70 16.27 -5.59
CA ARG A 96 -6.33 15.28 -6.47
C ARG A 96 -7.37 14.42 -5.77
N SER A 97 -7.66 14.65 -4.49
CA SER A 97 -8.84 14.05 -3.85
C SER A 97 -10.11 14.46 -4.61
N LEU A 98 -11.12 13.60 -4.60
CA LEU A 98 -12.38 13.92 -5.28
C LEU A 98 -13.01 15.22 -4.71
N ARG A 99 -13.00 15.38 -3.39
CA ARG A 99 -13.50 16.58 -2.70
C ARG A 99 -12.76 17.84 -3.15
N HIS A 100 -11.44 17.81 -3.27
CA HIS A 100 -10.67 18.97 -3.74
C HIS A 100 -11.02 19.34 -5.19
N LEU A 101 -11.11 18.34 -6.07
CA LEU A 101 -11.49 18.56 -7.47
C LEU A 101 -12.91 19.13 -7.60
N ILE A 102 -13.85 18.69 -6.77
CA ILE A 102 -15.20 19.27 -6.70
C ILE A 102 -15.13 20.72 -6.24
N ASN A 103 -14.40 21.01 -5.15
CA ASN A 103 -14.28 22.36 -4.61
C ASN A 103 -13.69 23.34 -5.64
N ASP A 104 -12.68 22.92 -6.39
CA ASP A 104 -12.07 23.75 -7.43
C ASP A 104 -13.00 23.94 -8.64
N HIS A 105 -13.72 22.89 -9.03
CA HIS A 105 -14.74 23.00 -10.07
C HIS A 105 -15.84 24.01 -9.68
N ASP A 106 -16.36 23.92 -8.45
CA ASP A 106 -17.42 24.82 -7.95
C ASP A 106 -16.96 26.28 -7.88
N LYS A 107 -15.69 26.53 -7.53
CA LYS A 107 -15.11 27.88 -7.58
C LYS A 107 -15.06 28.40 -9.02
N SER A 108 -14.61 27.58 -9.97
CA SER A 108 -14.52 27.97 -11.39
C SER A 108 -15.91 28.24 -12.00
N LEU A 109 -16.92 27.44 -11.66
CA LEU A 109 -18.31 27.69 -12.08
C LEU A 109 -18.81 29.06 -11.59
N LYS A 110 -18.52 29.42 -10.33
CA LYS A 110 -18.86 30.76 -9.79
C LYS A 110 -18.15 31.91 -10.50
N GLN A 111 -17.02 31.63 -11.16
CA GLN A 111 -16.24 32.58 -11.96
C GLN A 111 -16.66 32.61 -13.45
N GLY A 112 -17.70 31.88 -13.82
CA GLY A 112 -18.25 31.87 -15.18
C GLY A 112 -17.72 30.76 -16.09
N ASP A 113 -16.92 29.82 -15.57
CA ASP A 113 -16.60 28.60 -16.30
C ASP A 113 -17.89 27.80 -16.60
N LYS A 114 -17.90 27.11 -17.74
CA LYS A 114 -19.01 26.26 -18.22
C LYS A 114 -18.61 24.80 -18.37
N THR A 115 -17.42 24.45 -17.90
CA THR A 115 -16.94 23.07 -17.91
C THR A 115 -17.92 22.18 -17.14
N PRO A 116 -18.37 21.04 -17.69
CA PRO A 116 -19.34 20.18 -17.02
C PRO A 116 -18.71 19.34 -15.90
N TYR A 117 -19.50 18.94 -14.88
CA TYR A 117 -19.04 18.11 -13.75
C TYR A 117 -18.38 16.78 -14.16
N ILE A 118 -18.74 16.22 -15.32
CA ILE A 118 -18.07 15.00 -15.86
C ILE A 118 -16.56 15.20 -16.08
N SER A 119 -16.10 16.45 -16.21
CA SER A 119 -14.67 16.78 -16.26
C SER A 119 -13.91 16.36 -15.00
N ILE A 120 -14.54 16.40 -13.82
CA ILE A 120 -13.95 15.97 -12.54
C ILE A 120 -13.62 14.48 -12.62
N TRP A 121 -14.58 13.67 -13.09
CA TRP A 121 -14.40 12.23 -13.28
C TRP A 121 -13.24 11.94 -14.25
N ARG A 122 -13.19 12.65 -15.40
CA ARG A 122 -12.11 12.50 -16.39
C ARG A 122 -10.75 12.91 -15.82
N ALA A 123 -10.69 13.99 -15.04
CA ALA A 123 -9.47 14.42 -14.38
C ALA A 123 -8.96 13.36 -13.40
N LYS A 124 -9.87 12.78 -12.61
CA LYS A 124 -9.56 11.71 -11.65
C LYS A 124 -9.16 10.40 -12.33
N GLN A 125 -9.78 10.04 -13.46
CA GLN A 125 -9.37 8.89 -14.27
C GLN A 125 -7.99 9.10 -14.91
N GLY A 126 -7.69 10.30 -15.41
CA GLY A 126 -6.38 10.61 -16.01
C GLY A 126 -5.26 10.70 -14.97
N ASN A 127 -5.58 11.08 -13.73
CA ASN A 127 -4.66 11.06 -12.59
C ASN A 127 -5.46 10.88 -11.30
N SER A 128 -5.39 9.69 -10.70
CA SER A 128 -6.07 9.39 -9.44
C SER A 128 -5.50 10.18 -8.25
N GLY A 129 -4.32 10.77 -8.42
CA GLY A 129 -3.54 11.41 -7.39
C GLY A 129 -2.80 10.44 -6.48
N ILE A 130 -2.80 9.15 -6.81
CA ILE A 130 -2.13 8.11 -6.02
C ILE A 130 -1.03 7.49 -6.87
N THR A 131 0.18 7.47 -6.33
CA THR A 131 1.29 6.67 -6.87
C THR A 131 1.77 5.72 -5.79
N GLY A 132 2.40 4.61 -6.18
CA GLY A 132 2.97 3.70 -5.21
C GLY A 132 4.24 3.01 -5.69
N THR A 133 5.01 2.54 -4.73
CA THR A 133 6.26 1.80 -4.92
C THR A 133 6.27 0.56 -4.02
N VAL A 134 6.93 -0.50 -4.50
CA VAL A 134 7.28 -1.66 -3.68
C VAL A 134 8.73 -1.48 -3.27
N ASN A 135 8.96 -1.32 -1.98
CA ASN A 135 10.28 -1.02 -1.43
C ASN A 135 11.09 -2.30 -1.16
N ASP A 136 10.41 -3.35 -0.67
CA ASP A 136 11.03 -4.64 -0.36
C ASP A 136 9.95 -5.74 -0.32
N GLY A 137 10.36 -7.00 -0.20
CA GLY A 137 9.45 -8.10 0.09
C GLY A 137 10.11 -9.35 0.67
N GLY A 138 9.27 -10.24 1.18
CA GLY A 138 9.63 -11.59 1.63
C GLY A 138 8.69 -12.65 1.06
N THR A 139 9.16 -13.90 0.98
CA THR A 139 8.30 -15.05 0.67
C THR A 139 8.31 -16.05 1.81
N TYR A 140 7.15 -16.60 2.12
CA TYR A 140 6.93 -17.55 3.19
C TYR A 140 6.14 -18.76 2.68
N TYR A 141 6.32 -19.91 3.30
CA TYR A 141 5.41 -21.04 3.17
C TYR A 141 4.14 -20.80 3.98
N ASN A 142 3.08 -21.58 3.74
CA ASN A 142 1.81 -21.41 4.47
C ASN A 142 1.96 -21.62 5.99
N ASN A 143 3.00 -22.33 6.43
CA ASN A 143 3.33 -22.52 7.84
C ASN A 143 4.18 -21.38 8.44
N GLY A 144 4.43 -20.30 7.69
CA GLY A 144 5.21 -19.14 8.12
C GLY A 144 6.73 -19.29 8.00
N GLN A 145 7.24 -20.45 7.58
CA GLN A 145 8.69 -20.59 7.36
C GLN A 145 9.15 -19.74 6.17
N ASN A 146 10.30 -19.07 6.32
CA ASN A 146 10.92 -18.32 5.23
C ASN A 146 11.18 -19.25 4.04
N ARG A 147 10.75 -18.81 2.87
CA ARG A 147 10.99 -19.48 1.59
C ARG A 147 12.13 -18.74 0.88
N GLN A 148 13.18 -19.46 0.51
CA GLN A 148 14.27 -18.90 -0.30
C GLN A 148 13.83 -18.87 -1.77
N GLN A 149 12.93 -17.96 -2.11
CA GLN A 149 12.53 -17.71 -3.49
C GLN A 149 12.75 -16.25 -3.83
N ARG A 150 13.32 -16.00 -5.01
CA ARG A 150 13.51 -14.66 -5.51
C ARG A 150 12.15 -14.02 -5.76
N ILE A 151 11.98 -12.83 -5.24
CA ILE A 151 10.81 -12.02 -5.46
C ILE A 151 10.92 -11.34 -6.81
N TYR A 152 9.93 -11.55 -7.67
CA TYR A 152 9.83 -10.85 -8.95
C TYR A 152 9.06 -9.54 -8.73
N ALA A 153 9.80 -8.46 -8.48
CA ALA A 153 9.26 -7.14 -8.15
C ALA A 153 8.20 -6.64 -9.16
N GLU A 154 8.37 -6.94 -10.45
CA GLU A 154 7.41 -6.54 -11.50
C GLU A 154 6.04 -7.22 -11.35
N ASN A 155 6.02 -8.53 -11.05
CA ASN A 155 4.76 -9.26 -10.86
C ASN A 155 4.00 -8.72 -9.65
N LEU A 156 4.73 -8.39 -8.59
CA LEU A 156 4.14 -7.81 -7.38
C LEU A 156 3.62 -6.41 -7.61
N LYS A 157 4.40 -5.58 -8.32
CA LYS A 157 3.99 -4.24 -8.71
C LYS A 157 2.67 -4.30 -9.48
N ALA A 158 2.55 -5.22 -10.43
CA ALA A 158 1.31 -5.39 -11.21
C ALA A 158 0.10 -5.82 -10.37
N MET A 159 0.29 -6.45 -9.20
CA MET A 159 -0.82 -6.90 -8.32
C MET A 159 -1.46 -5.77 -7.52
N ILE A 160 -0.72 -4.70 -7.22
CA ILE A 160 -1.17 -3.61 -6.35
C ILE A 160 -1.07 -2.22 -7.00
N LEU A 161 -0.53 -2.15 -8.23
CA LEU A 161 -0.39 -0.95 -9.04
C LEU A 161 -0.75 -1.24 -10.52
N PRO A 162 -1.09 -0.21 -11.30
CA PRO A 162 -1.36 1.17 -10.88
C PRO A 162 -2.67 1.31 -10.09
N ALA A 163 -2.77 2.38 -9.29
CA ALA A 163 -3.98 2.74 -8.55
C ALA A 163 -4.88 3.64 -9.40
N GLU A 164 -5.47 3.07 -10.45
CA GLU A 164 -6.34 3.80 -11.38
C GLU A 164 -7.74 4.00 -10.79
N PHE A 165 -8.28 5.20 -10.91
CA PHE A 165 -9.58 5.50 -10.33
C PHE A 165 -10.71 4.72 -11.03
N GLY A 166 -11.50 3.99 -10.25
CA GLY A 166 -12.52 3.08 -10.75
C GLY A 166 -12.02 1.64 -11.00
N ASP A 167 -10.72 1.39 -10.85
CA ASP A 167 -10.14 0.04 -10.84
C ASP A 167 -10.17 -0.55 -9.42
N GLU A 168 -10.23 -1.88 -9.33
CA GLU A 168 -10.17 -2.60 -8.07
C GLU A 168 -8.93 -2.29 -7.24
N LYS A 169 -7.79 -2.08 -7.90
CA LYS A 169 -6.52 -1.73 -7.24
C LYS A 169 -6.57 -0.39 -6.52
N TYR A 170 -7.56 0.46 -6.80
CA TYR A 170 -7.77 1.74 -6.10
C TYR A 170 -8.34 1.57 -4.68
N LYS A 171 -9.05 0.44 -4.41
CA LYS A 171 -9.62 0.16 -3.08
C LYS A 171 -8.54 0.11 -2.01
N LEU A 172 -7.43 -0.56 -2.32
CA LEU A 172 -6.31 -0.75 -1.41
C LEU A 172 -5.70 0.56 -0.90
N PRO A 173 -5.16 1.46 -1.76
CA PRO A 173 -4.58 2.70 -1.27
C PRO A 173 -5.61 3.63 -0.62
N ASN A 174 -6.89 3.58 -1.02
CA ASN A 174 -7.93 4.32 -0.30
C ASN A 174 -8.16 3.78 1.12
N LEU A 175 -8.19 2.45 1.28
CA LEU A 175 -8.26 1.80 2.59
C LEU A 175 -7.06 2.20 3.46
N LEU A 176 -5.84 2.15 2.92
CA LEU A 176 -4.63 2.57 3.63
C LEU A 176 -4.76 4.02 4.13
N TYR A 177 -5.25 4.92 3.28
CA TYR A 177 -5.47 6.32 3.66
C TYR A 177 -6.45 6.46 4.81
N GLN A 178 -7.57 5.75 4.74
CA GLN A 178 -8.57 5.72 5.80
C GLN A 178 -8.01 5.17 7.11
N LYS A 179 -7.20 4.11 7.08
CA LYS A 179 -6.56 3.56 8.29
C LYS A 179 -5.53 4.52 8.88
N ALA A 180 -4.80 5.25 8.03
CA ALA A 180 -3.79 6.19 8.45
C ALA A 180 -4.35 7.51 9.02
N TYR A 181 -5.43 8.03 8.44
CA TYR A 181 -5.92 9.38 8.71
C TYR A 181 -7.38 9.45 9.20
N GLY A 182 -8.09 8.32 9.27
CA GLY A 182 -9.47 8.24 9.74
C GLY A 182 -10.53 8.73 8.74
N ILE A 183 -10.13 9.15 7.54
CA ILE A 183 -11.01 9.64 6.47
C ILE A 183 -10.63 9.00 5.14
N ALA A 184 -11.57 8.84 4.21
CA ALA A 184 -11.22 8.41 2.87
C ALA A 184 -10.41 9.50 2.15
N TYR A 185 -9.43 9.10 1.33
CA TYR A 185 -8.63 10.05 0.56
C TYR A 185 -9.49 10.96 -0.31
N ASP A 186 -10.55 10.43 -0.89
CA ASP A 186 -11.46 11.18 -1.76
C ASP A 186 -12.33 12.20 -1.00
N ASP A 187 -12.37 12.15 0.33
CA ASP A 187 -13.03 13.14 1.19
C ASP A 187 -12.08 14.23 1.71
N GLU A 188 -10.78 14.13 1.46
CA GLU A 188 -9.78 15.12 1.86
C GLU A 188 -10.01 16.47 1.16
N THR A 189 -9.99 17.57 1.90
CA THR A 189 -10.34 18.92 1.38
C THR A 189 -9.13 19.72 0.90
#